data_AF-A0A956LGU4-F1
#
_entry.id   AF-A0A956LGU4-F1
#
_cell.length_a   1.000
_cell.length_b   1.000
_cell.length_c   1.000
_cell.angle_alpha   90.00
_cell.angle_beta   90.00
_cell.angle_gamma   90.00
#
_symmetry.space_group_name_H-M   'P 1'
#
loop_
_entity.id
_entity.type
_entity.pdbx_description
1 polymer ?
#
loop_
_entity_poly.entity_id
_entity_poly.type
_entity_poly.pdbx_seq_one_letter_code
_entity_poly.pdbx_strand_id
1 'polypeptide(L)'
;ESAMRIDLEGGGRRPWYLKLVMFVAKRALGFLPPPILAVTYRPALMRPELRRYVLRGVSSRGASWSKGEAELFAAFVSNLNTCHF
;
A
#
# COMPACT_ATOMS: atom_id res chain seq x y z
N GLU A 1 -15.50 -21.69 -1.15
CA GLU A 1 -14.27 -21.67 -1.98
C GLU A 1 -13.16 -20.98 -1.20
N SER A 2 -12.02 -21.62 -0.98
CA SER A 2 -10.88 -20.96 -0.33
C SER A 2 -10.29 -19.93 -1.29
N ALA A 3 -10.50 -18.65 -1.00
CA ALA A 3 -9.84 -17.56 -1.70
C ALA A 3 -8.32 -17.80 -1.67
N MET A 4 -7.68 -17.83 -2.84
CA MET A 4 -6.24 -17.98 -2.98
C MET A 4 -5.55 -16.79 -2.30
N ARG A 5 -5.11 -16.98 -1.05
CA ARG A 5 -4.41 -15.95 -0.27
C ARG A 5 -2.93 -16.04 -0.61
N ILE A 6 -2.43 -15.06 -1.36
CA ILE A 6 -1.01 -14.97 -1.70
C ILE A 6 -0.23 -14.77 -0.41
N ASP A 7 0.77 -15.63 -0.17
CA ASP A 7 1.73 -15.42 0.91
C ASP A 7 2.66 -14.25 0.56
N LEU A 8 2.27 -13.08 1.04
CA LEU A 8 3.03 -11.84 0.87
C LEU A 8 4.23 -11.76 1.82
N GLU A 9 4.46 -12.66 2.76
CA GLU A 9 5.59 -12.55 3.71
C GLU A 9 6.64 -13.63 3.50
N GLY A 10 6.23 -14.88 3.28
CA GLY A 10 7.10 -16.04 3.09
C GLY A 10 7.61 -16.24 1.66
N GLY A 11 7.16 -15.44 0.69
CA GLY A 11 7.67 -15.45 -0.68
C GLY A 11 9.15 -15.01 -0.76
N GLY A 12 10.08 -15.96 -0.66
CA GLY A 12 11.54 -15.74 -0.58
C GLY A 12 12.22 -15.04 -1.77
N ARG A 13 11.49 -14.53 -2.76
CA ARG A 13 12.01 -13.95 -4.01
C ARG A 13 12.10 -12.40 -3.98
N ARG A 14 12.12 -11.77 -2.82
CA ARG A 14 12.26 -10.31 -2.72
C ARG A 14 13.73 -9.86 -2.76
N PRO A 15 14.09 -8.90 -3.64
CA PRO A 15 15.39 -8.25 -3.60
C PRO A 15 15.70 -7.63 -2.23
N TRP A 16 16.98 -7.63 -1.85
CA TRP A 16 17.43 -7.15 -0.54
C TRP A 16 17.03 -5.69 -0.25
N TYR A 17 17.04 -4.83 -1.27
CA TYR A 17 16.69 -3.42 -1.11
C TYR A 17 15.21 -3.22 -0.76
N LEU A 18 14.30 -4.09 -1.24
CA LEU A 18 12.89 -4.04 -0.86
C LEU A 18 12.68 -4.49 0.58
N LYS A 19 13.45 -5.47 1.05
CA LYS A 19 13.44 -5.90 2.46
C LYS A 19 13.86 -4.75 3.37
N LEU A 20 14.88 -3.98 2.97
CA LEU A 20 15.32 -2.79 3.70
C LEU A 20 14.23 -1.71 3.74
N VAL A 21 13.60 -1.40 2.61
CA VAL A 21 12.48 -0.42 2.56
C VAL A 21 11.32 -0.85 3.46
N MET A 22 10.95 -2.13 3.44
CA MET A 22 9.90 -2.66 4.31
C MET A 22 10.27 -2.55 5.80
N PHE A 23 11.52 -2.84 6.15
CA PHE A 23 12.01 -2.69 7.53
C PHE A 23 11.91 -1.23 8.01
N VAL A 24 12.36 -0.28 7.18
CA VAL A 24 12.27 1.16 7.49
C VAL A 24 10.81 1.61 7.61
N ALA A 25 9.94 1.21 6.68
CA ALA A 25 8.53 1.56 6.71
C ALA A 25 7.83 1.01 7.97
N LYS A 26 8.09 -0.26 8.33
CA LYS A 26 7.56 -0.88 9.55
C LYS A 26 8.03 -0.17 10.81
N ARG A 27 9.30 0.26 10.85
CA ARG A 27 9.86 1.06 11.96
C ARG A 27 9.20 2.44 12.07
N ALA A 28 8.90 3.10 10.95
CA ALA A 28 8.30 4.43 10.93
C ALA A 28 6.79 4.43 11.26
N LEU A 29 6.06 3.42 10.80
CA LEU A 29 4.60 3.36 10.92
C LEU A 29 4.12 2.44 12.05
N GLY A 30 5.01 1.67 12.69
CA GLY A 30 4.68 0.64 13.68
C GLY A 30 4.12 -0.65 13.05
N PHE A 31 3.57 -0.57 11.85
CA PHE A 31 3.09 -1.70 11.04
C PHE A 31 3.51 -1.53 9.58
N LEU A 32 3.40 -2.58 8.78
CA LEU A 32 3.63 -2.50 7.34
C LEU A 32 2.27 -2.55 6.62
N PRO A 33 1.86 -1.49 5.91
CA PRO A 33 0.59 -1.47 5.20
C PRO A 33 0.48 -2.61 4.17
N PRO A 34 -0.64 -3.36 4.12
CA PRO A 34 -0.85 -4.44 3.15
C PRO A 34 -0.63 -4.05 1.68
N PRO A 35 -1.01 -2.84 1.20
CA PRO A 35 -0.71 -2.42 -0.17
C PRO A 35 0.79 -2.35 -0.47
N ILE A 36 1.61 -1.93 0.50
CA ILE A 36 3.07 -1.87 0.33
C ILE A 36 3.62 -3.30 0.21
N LEU A 37 3.14 -4.23 1.03
CA LEU A 37 3.49 -5.66 0.94
C LEU A 37 3.14 -6.27 -0.42
N ALA A 38 1.96 -5.95 -0.95
CA ALA A 38 1.51 -6.43 -2.25
C ALA A 38 2.37 -5.89 -3.40
N VAL A 39 2.73 -4.59 -3.34
CA VAL A 39 3.57 -3.95 -4.34
C VAL A 39 5.01 -4.49 -4.31
N THR A 40 5.56 -4.79 -3.12
CA THR A 40 6.91 -5.38 -3.01
C THR A 40 6.95 -6.86 -3.38
N TYR A 41 5.81 -7.57 -3.37
CA TYR A 41 5.72 -8.94 -3.88
C TYR A 41 5.91 -9.01 -5.40
N ARG A 42 5.45 -7.99 -6.14
CA ARG A 42 5.61 -7.89 -7.60
C ARG A 42 6.36 -6.61 -7.97
N PRO A 43 7.70 -6.61 -8.00
CA PRO A 43 8.52 -5.41 -8.23
C PRO A 43 8.20 -4.65 -9.53
N ALA A 44 7.66 -5.32 -10.54
CA ALA A 44 7.16 -4.68 -11.77
C ALA A 44 6.06 -3.64 -11.51
N LEU A 45 5.33 -3.75 -10.40
CA LEU A 45 4.35 -2.76 -9.96
C LEU A 45 5.00 -1.53 -9.31
N MET A 46 6.25 -1.61 -8.81
CA MET A 46 7.00 -0.43 -8.32
C MET A 46 7.50 0.50 -9.44
N ARG A 47 6.93 0.37 -10.64
CA ARG A 47 7.15 1.26 -11.74
C ARG A 47 6.91 2.73 -11.31
N PRO A 48 7.73 3.68 -11.81
CA PRO A 48 7.67 5.08 -11.39
C PRO A 48 6.27 5.69 -11.45
N GLU A 49 5.46 5.24 -12.41
CA GLU A 49 4.09 5.68 -12.64
C GLU A 49 3.18 5.29 -11.48
N LEU A 50 3.17 4.01 -11.09
CA LEU A 50 2.34 3.56 -9.97
C LEU A 50 2.81 4.20 -8.66
N ARG A 51 4.13 4.29 -8.46
CA ARG A 51 4.72 4.96 -7.29
C ARG A 51 4.24 6.42 -7.20
N ARG A 52 4.16 7.13 -8.33
CA ARG A 52 3.67 8.52 -8.36
C ARG A 52 2.21 8.62 -7.94
N TYR A 53 1.33 7.75 -8.45
CA TYR A 53 -0.10 7.79 -8.10
C TYR A 53 -0.35 7.38 -6.65
N VAL A 54 0.31 6.32 -6.17
CA VAL A 54 0.21 5.89 -4.78
C VAL A 54 0.68 7.02 -3.87
N LEU A 55 1.89 7.55 -4.07
CA LEU A 55 2.43 8.64 -3.26
C LEU A 55 1.54 9.88 -3.28
N ARG A 56 0.94 10.21 -4.43
CA ARG A 56 0.00 11.34 -4.53
C ARG A 56 -1.29 11.09 -3.76
N GLY A 57 -1.81 9.87 -3.77
CA GLY A 57 -3.01 9.49 -3.02
C GLY A 57 -2.82 9.48 -1.51
N VAL A 58 -1.65 9.05 -1.01
CA VAL A 58 -1.33 9.10 0.43
C VAL A 58 -0.75 10.44 0.90
N SER A 59 -0.28 11.30 -0.01
CA SER A 59 0.21 12.62 0.38
C SER A 59 -0.91 13.65 0.32
N SER A 60 -1.09 14.40 1.40
CA SER A 60 -1.95 15.60 1.40
C SER A 60 -1.29 16.80 0.68
N ARG A 61 -0.14 16.59 0.03
CA ARG A 61 0.69 17.67 -0.51
C ARG A 61 0.09 18.20 -1.81
N GLY A 62 -0.47 19.42 -1.76
CA GLY A 62 -1.16 20.05 -2.89
C GLY A 62 -2.58 19.53 -3.13
N ALA A 63 -3.18 18.85 -2.15
CA ALA A 63 -4.58 18.46 -2.22
C ALA A 63 -5.48 19.62 -1.78
N SER A 64 -6.59 19.83 -2.51
CA SER A 64 -7.65 20.77 -2.11
C SER A 64 -8.47 20.24 -0.94
N TRP A 65 -8.40 18.93 -0.69
CA TRP A 65 -9.12 18.27 0.39
C TRP A 65 -8.25 18.18 1.63
N SER A 66 -8.87 18.42 2.78
CA SER A 66 -8.29 18.10 4.08
C SER A 66 -8.03 16.60 4.19
N LYS A 67 -7.13 16.23 5.13
CA LYS A 67 -6.86 14.82 5.43
C LYS A 67 -8.14 14.08 5.84
N GLY A 68 -9.01 14.72 6.62
CA GLY A 68 -10.28 14.13 7.05
C GLY A 68 -11.24 13.84 5.88
N GLU A 69 -11.39 14.78 4.95
CA GLU A 69 -12.25 14.60 3.77
C GLU A 69 -11.75 13.48 2.86
N ALA A 70 -10.44 13.40 2.64
CA ALA A 70 -9.83 12.33 1.86
C ALA A 70 -10.06 10.95 2.47
N GLU A 71 -9.88 10.82 3.79
CA GLU A 71 -10.11 9.56 4.51
C GLU A 71 -11.60 9.17 4.52
N LEU A 72 -12.51 10.14 4.66
CA LEU A 72 -13.96 9.88 4.67
C LEU A 72 -14.44 9.41 3.29
N PHE A 73 -13.92 10.03 2.22
CA PHE A 73 -14.16 9.55 0.86
C PHE A 73 -13.58 8.15 0.63
N ALA A 74 -12.35 7.89 1.09
CA ALA A 74 -11.75 6.57 0.99
C ALA A 74 -12.58 5.51 1.72
N ALA A 75 -13.04 5.80 2.94
CA ALA A 75 -13.90 4.90 3.72
C ALA A 75 -15.24 4.62 3.02
N PHE A 76 -15.86 5.65 2.43
CA PHE A 76 -17.09 5.51 1.65
C PHE A 76 -16.89 4.60 0.43
N VAL A 77 -15.84 4.84 -0.36
CA VAL A 77 -15.53 4.02 -1.54
C VAL A 77 -15.18 2.59 -1.15
N SER A 78 -14.42 2.39 -0.07
CA SER A 78 -14.10 1.05 0.44
C SER A 78 -15.35 0.29 0.86
N ASN A 79 -16.30 0.95 1.54
CA ASN A 79 -17.58 0.35 1.92
C ASN A 79 -18.40 -0.06 0.67
N LEU A 80 -18.54 0.85 -0.31
CA LEU A 80 -19.22 0.54 -1.57
C LEU A 80 -18.63 -0.66 -2.31
N ASN A 81 -17.30 -0.83 -2.24
CA ASN A 81 -16.61 -1.93 -2.91
C ASN A 81 -16.44 -3.18 -2.01
N THR A 82 -17.04 -3.20 -0.81
CA THR A 82 -16.85 -4.27 0.17
C THR A 82 -15.36 -4.56 0.47
N CYS A 83 -14.53 -3.52 0.41
CA CYS A 83 -13.10 -3.59 0.69
C CYS A 83 -12.87 -3.54 2.20
N HIS A 84 -12.53 -4.70 2.78
CA HIS A 84 -12.37 -4.88 4.23
C HIS A 84 -11.07 -4.33 4.83
N PHE A 85 -10.08 -3.99 3.99
CA PHE A 85 -8.71 -3.65 4.40
C PHE A 85 -8.37 -2.18 4.16
#